data_AF-A0AA40GA07-F1
#
_entry.id   AF-A0AA40GA07-F1
#
_cell.length_a   1.000
_cell.length_b   1.000
_cell.length_c   1.000
_cell.angle_alpha   90.00
_cell.angle_beta   90.00
_cell.angle_gamma   90.00
#
_symmetry.space_group_name_H-M   'P 1'
#
loop_
_entity.id
_entity.type
_entity.pdbx_description
1 polymer ?
#
loop_
_entity_poly.entity_id
_entity_poly.type
_entity_poly.pdbx_seq_one_letter_code
_entity_poly.pdbx_strand_id
1 'polypeptide(L)'
;MDQINADMREAEKNLTGMEKCCGLCVLPCNKGASFKEDEGTWKGNDDGKVVNNQPQRVMDDRNGLGPQGGYIAKITNDARETEMEENMGQVNTMIGNLRNMAIDMGSELENQNRQIDRINRKGDSNETRIKVANERAHQLLK
;
A
#
# COMPACT_ATOMS: atom_id res chain seq x y z
N MET A 1 -11.61 -0.38 -0.17
CA MET A 1 -12.16 0.71 0.69
C MET A 1 -13.09 1.65 -0.07
N ASP A 2 -12.79 2.01 -1.32
CA ASP A 2 -13.62 2.96 -2.08
C ASP A 2 -15.04 2.43 -2.39
N GLN A 3 -15.18 1.11 -2.61
CA GLN A 3 -16.50 0.49 -2.74
C GLN A 3 -17.35 0.66 -1.47
N ILE A 4 -16.78 0.36 -0.30
CA ILE A 4 -17.47 0.56 0.99
C ILE A 4 -17.87 2.02 1.18
N ASN A 5 -17.03 2.98 0.77
CA ASN A 5 -17.40 4.39 0.80
C ASN A 5 -18.63 4.68 -0.07
N ALA A 6 -18.63 4.21 -1.31
CA ALA A 6 -19.75 4.39 -2.23
C ALA A 6 -21.05 3.77 -1.67
N ASP A 7 -20.98 2.53 -1.18
CA ASP A 7 -22.11 1.84 -0.57
C ASP A 7 -22.64 2.61 0.66
N MET A 8 -21.75 3.17 1.49
CA MET A 8 -22.13 3.98 2.64
C MET A 8 -22.79 5.31 2.25
N ARG A 9 -22.35 5.94 1.15
CA ARG A 9 -23.01 7.16 0.63
C ARG A 9 -24.43 6.85 0.15
N GLU A 10 -24.63 5.71 -0.48
CA GLU A 10 -25.96 5.25 -0.89
C GLU A 10 -26.85 4.94 0.30
N ALA A 11 -26.33 4.21 1.30
CA ALA A 11 -27.04 3.90 2.54
C ALA A 11 -27.49 5.17 3.28
N GLU A 12 -26.61 6.17 3.42
CA GLU A 12 -26.93 7.47 4.04
C GLU A 12 -28.03 8.23 3.29
N LYS A 13 -28.01 8.20 1.95
CA LYS A 13 -29.05 8.82 1.12
C LYS A 13 -30.41 8.14 1.31
N ASN A 14 -30.42 6.81 1.37
CA ASN A 14 -31.64 6.03 1.59
C ASN A 14 -32.21 6.28 3.00
N LEU A 15 -31.36 6.29 4.03
CA LEU A 15 -31.76 6.62 5.40
C LEU A 15 -32.34 8.03 5.51
N THR A 16 -31.69 9.02 4.88
CA THR A 16 -32.20 10.40 4.84
C THR A 16 -33.56 10.50 4.10
N GLY A 17 -33.79 9.62 3.12
CA GLY A 17 -35.09 9.49 2.45
C GLY A 17 -36.18 8.96 3.38
N MET A 18 -35.83 7.99 4.23
CA MET A 18 -36.74 7.38 5.21
C MET A 18 -37.01 8.26 6.43
N GLU A 19 -36.11 9.18 6.79
CA GLU A 19 -36.29 10.18 7.86
C GLU A 19 -37.34 11.27 7.51
N LYS A 20 -37.83 11.33 6.26
CA LYS A 20 -38.83 12.32 5.83
C LYS A 20 -40.24 11.84 6.16
N CYS A 21 -40.96 12.59 7.00
CA CYS A 21 -42.37 12.34 7.28
C CYS A 21 -43.26 12.98 6.21
N CYS A 22 -44.23 12.22 5.70
CA CYS A 22 -45.36 12.69 4.90
C CYS A 22 -45.02 13.71 3.79
N GLY A 23 -44.10 13.34 2.88
CA GLY A 23 -44.05 13.85 1.51
C GLY A 23 -43.49 15.26 1.27
N LEU A 24 -43.38 16.14 2.28
CA LEU A 24 -42.91 17.52 2.02
C LEU A 24 -42.06 18.18 3.14
N CYS A 25 -41.99 17.62 4.35
CA CYS A 25 -41.25 18.24 5.46
C CYS A 25 -40.37 17.21 6.19
N VAL A 26 -39.04 17.44 6.21
CA VAL A 26 -38.12 16.73 7.12
C VAL A 26 -38.54 17.08 8.54
N LEU A 27 -38.76 16.09 9.43
CA LEU A 27 -39.08 16.38 10.84
C LEU A 27 -38.01 17.33 11.40
N PRO A 28 -38.37 18.55 11.87
CA PRO A 28 -37.38 19.49 12.38
C PRO A 28 -36.71 19.02 13.69
N CYS A 29 -37.22 17.94 14.30
CA CYS A 29 -36.78 17.43 15.59
C CYS A 29 -35.69 16.35 15.55
N ASN A 30 -35.18 15.94 14.38
CA ASN A 30 -34.14 14.90 14.31
C ASN A 30 -33.06 15.19 13.23
N LYS A 31 -32.51 16.42 13.22
CA LYS A 31 -31.23 16.69 12.54
C LYS A 31 -30.07 16.07 13.34
N GLY A 32 -30.10 14.76 13.55
CA GLY A 32 -29.00 14.02 14.17
C GLY A 32 -27.82 14.01 13.22
N ALA A 33 -26.79 14.80 13.52
CA ALA A 33 -25.43 14.77 12.98
C ALA A 33 -25.23 14.00 11.66
N SER A 34 -25.36 14.67 10.52
CA SER A 34 -24.83 14.13 9.25
C SER A 34 -23.34 13.94 9.39
N PHE A 35 -22.88 12.71 9.15
CA PHE A 35 -21.46 12.42 9.09
C PHE A 35 -20.81 13.35 8.07
N LYS A 36 -19.79 14.10 8.50
CA LYS A 36 -18.98 14.94 7.62
C LYS A 36 -17.74 14.14 7.23
N GLU A 37 -17.70 13.73 5.98
CA GLU A 37 -16.55 13.07 5.40
C GLU A 37 -15.38 14.05 5.29
N ASP A 38 -14.21 13.63 5.75
CA ASP A 38 -12.97 14.38 5.53
C ASP A 38 -12.51 14.16 4.08
N GLU A 39 -12.61 15.20 3.24
CA GLU A 39 -12.24 15.13 1.83
C GLU A 39 -10.75 14.73 1.64
N GLY A 40 -9.88 15.06 2.60
CA GLY A 40 -8.45 14.73 2.54
C GLY A 40 -8.16 13.22 2.62
N THR A 41 -9.04 12.45 3.27
CA THR A 41 -8.91 11.00 3.39
C THR A 41 -9.20 10.27 2.06
N TRP A 42 -10.02 10.88 1.20
CA TRP A 42 -10.52 10.25 -0.04
C TRP A 42 -9.99 10.88 -1.33
N LYS A 43 -9.47 12.11 -1.28
CA LYS A 43 -8.79 12.79 -2.41
C LYS A 43 -7.28 12.56 -2.35
N GLY A 44 -6.81 11.46 -2.93
CA GLY A 44 -5.37 11.27 -3.17
C GLY A 44 -5.04 9.87 -3.63
N ASN A 45 -4.39 9.78 -4.79
CA ASN A 45 -3.81 8.56 -5.35
C ASN A 45 -2.27 8.65 -5.38
N ASP A 46 -1.68 9.45 -4.50
CA ASP A 46 -0.24 9.73 -4.43
C ASP A 46 0.58 8.60 -3.77
N ASP A 47 0.02 7.39 -3.66
CA ASP A 47 0.67 6.24 -2.99
C ASP A 47 1.79 5.59 -3.82
N GLY A 48 2.12 6.17 -4.98
CA GLY A 48 3.01 5.55 -5.94
C GLY A 48 2.34 4.36 -6.65
N LYS A 49 2.96 3.90 -7.73
CA LYS A 49 2.49 2.71 -8.45
C LYS A 49 2.91 1.47 -7.65
N VAL A 50 1.95 0.74 -7.11
CA VAL A 50 2.18 -0.60 -6.54
C VAL A 50 2.80 -1.48 -7.62
N VAL A 51 4.00 -2.00 -7.36
CA VAL A 51 4.69 -2.86 -8.32
C VAL A 51 4.07 -4.26 -8.23
N ASN A 52 3.48 -4.74 -9.34
CA ASN A 52 2.80 -6.04 -9.38
C ASN A 52 3.73 -7.22 -9.73
N ASN A 53 5.01 -6.95 -10.03
CA ASN A 53 5.96 -7.95 -10.51
C ASN A 53 7.17 -8.05 -9.57
N GLN A 54 7.64 -9.27 -9.33
CA GLN A 54 8.87 -9.55 -8.58
C GLN A 54 10.06 -8.87 -9.29
N PRO A 55 11.02 -8.29 -8.53
CA PRO A 55 12.23 -7.74 -9.12
C PRO A 55 12.96 -8.82 -9.95
N GLN A 56 13.20 -8.51 -11.23
CA GLN A 56 13.90 -9.41 -12.14
C GLN A 56 15.40 -9.38 -11.86
N ARG A 57 16.05 -10.55 -11.98
CA ARG A 57 17.51 -10.61 -12.04
C ARG A 57 17.97 -9.87 -13.29
N VAL A 58 18.75 -8.80 -13.10
CA VAL A 58 19.38 -8.06 -14.18
C VAL A 58 20.84 -8.46 -14.19
N MET A 59 21.26 -9.16 -15.24
CA MET A 59 22.69 -9.33 -15.53
C MET A 59 23.21 -7.96 -15.99
N ASP A 60 23.67 -7.15 -15.05
CA ASP A 60 24.32 -5.86 -15.36
C ASP A 60 25.84 -6.09 -15.46
N ASP A 61 26.37 -6.07 -16.69
CA ASP A 61 27.81 -6.13 -16.97
C ASP A 61 28.60 -4.97 -16.34
N ARG A 62 27.93 -3.88 -15.91
CA ARG A 62 28.59 -2.77 -15.20
C ARG A 62 28.92 -3.10 -13.74
N ASN A 63 28.31 -4.14 -13.16
CA ASN A 63 28.65 -4.62 -11.82
C ASN A 63 29.90 -5.53 -11.84
N GLY A 64 30.55 -5.70 -12.99
CA GLY A 64 31.76 -6.50 -13.22
C GLY A 64 33.10 -5.78 -12.95
N LEU A 65 33.11 -4.57 -12.39
CA LEU A 65 34.33 -3.95 -11.87
C LEU A 65 34.72 -4.62 -10.55
N GLY A 66 35.19 -5.86 -10.65
CA GLY A 66 35.86 -6.52 -9.54
C GLY A 66 37.09 -5.72 -9.08
N PRO A 67 37.60 -5.99 -7.87
CA PRO A 67 38.82 -5.37 -7.39
C PRO A 67 39.92 -5.50 -8.46
N GLN A 68 40.65 -4.42 -8.75
CA GLN A 68 41.69 -4.43 -9.79
C GLN A 68 42.79 -5.48 -9.55
N GLY A 69 42.84 -6.10 -8.37
CA GLY A 69 43.76 -7.18 -8.00
C GLY A 69 43.15 -8.58 -7.91
N GLY A 70 41.90 -8.79 -8.32
CA GLY A 70 41.17 -10.05 -8.09
C GLY A 70 40.63 -10.17 -6.65
N TYR A 71 39.78 -11.17 -6.40
CA TYR A 71 39.18 -11.42 -5.09
C TYR A 71 40.06 -12.31 -4.20
N ILE A 72 40.88 -13.17 -4.80
CA ILE A 72 41.71 -14.17 -4.15
C ILE A 72 43.18 -13.87 -4.44
N ALA A 73 43.96 -13.71 -3.37
CA ALA A 73 45.41 -13.60 -3.49
C ALA A 73 46.00 -14.92 -3.99
N LYS A 74 46.77 -14.88 -5.08
CA LYS A 74 47.44 -16.05 -5.65
C LYS A 74 48.74 -16.32 -4.90
N ILE A 75 48.84 -17.48 -4.26
CA ILE A 75 50.01 -17.89 -3.47
C ILE A 75 50.72 -19.04 -4.17
N THR A 76 49.97 -20.08 -4.51
CA THR A 76 50.48 -21.29 -5.15
C THR A 76 50.20 -21.34 -6.65
N ASN A 77 49.35 -20.45 -7.17
CA ASN A 77 48.88 -20.42 -8.56
C ASN A 77 48.29 -21.76 -9.01
N ASP A 78 47.62 -22.47 -8.11
CA ASP A 78 46.99 -23.76 -8.40
C ASP A 78 45.56 -23.60 -8.96
N ALA A 79 45.00 -24.71 -9.46
CA ALA A 79 43.64 -24.72 -10.00
C ALA A 79 42.58 -24.39 -8.93
N ARG A 80 42.86 -24.66 -7.65
CA ARG A 80 41.97 -24.34 -6.54
C ARG A 80 41.86 -22.84 -6.35
N GLU A 81 42.98 -22.10 -6.37
CA GLU A 81 42.98 -20.63 -6.32
C GLU A 81 42.22 -20.00 -7.51
N THR A 82 42.33 -20.62 -8.69
CA THR A 82 41.60 -20.17 -9.89
C THR A 82 40.09 -20.40 -9.76
N GLU A 83 39.67 -21.57 -9.26
CA GLU A 83 38.27 -21.87 -9.00
C GLU A 83 37.68 -20.96 -7.91
N MET A 84 38.45 -20.67 -6.85
CA MET A 84 38.03 -19.72 -5.82
C MET A 84 37.83 -18.31 -6.39
N GLU A 85 38.69 -17.85 -7.29
CA GLU A 85 38.54 -16.56 -7.97
C GLU A 85 37.26 -16.52 -8.84
N GLU A 86 37.01 -17.58 -9.62
CA GLU A 86 35.80 -17.68 -10.45
C GLU A 86 34.53 -17.68 -9.60
N ASN A 87 34.51 -18.50 -8.54
CA ASN A 87 33.39 -18.57 -7.60
C ASN A 87 33.14 -17.21 -6.94
N MET A 88 34.20 -16.48 -6.54
CA MET A 88 34.06 -15.13 -5.97
C MET A 88 33.53 -14.11 -6.98
N GLY A 89 33.91 -14.22 -8.26
CA GLY A 89 33.33 -13.42 -9.34
C GLY A 89 31.82 -13.64 -9.48
N GLN A 90 31.37 -14.90 -9.45
CA GLN A 90 29.94 -15.24 -9.46
C GLN A 90 29.21 -14.71 -8.22
N VAL A 91 29.83 -14.83 -7.04
CA VAL A 91 29.29 -14.29 -5.79
C VAL A 91 29.12 -12.77 -5.86
N ASN A 92 30.08 -12.02 -6.42
CA ASN A 92 29.95 -10.58 -6.61
C ASN A 92 28.75 -10.20 -7.48
N THR A 93 28.53 -10.93 -8.58
CA THR A 93 27.35 -10.75 -9.44
C THR A 93 26.05 -11.06 -8.70
N MET A 94 26.03 -12.13 -7.88
CA MET A 94 24.87 -12.45 -7.05
C MET A 94 24.59 -11.36 -6.00
N ILE A 95 25.64 -10.81 -5.37
CA ILE A 95 25.53 -9.71 -4.40
C ILE A 95 24.96 -8.45 -5.07
N GLY A 96 25.40 -8.11 -6.29
CA GLY A 96 24.84 -6.99 -7.05
C GLY A 96 23.34 -7.15 -7.30
N ASN A 97 22.91 -8.36 -7.68
CA ASN A 97 21.49 -8.67 -7.85
C ASN A 97 20.71 -8.59 -6.52
N LEU A 98 21.28 -9.12 -5.43
CA LEU A 98 20.68 -9.02 -4.08
C LEU A 98 20.51 -7.57 -3.64
N ARG A 99 21.49 -6.70 -3.94
CA ARG A 99 21.41 -5.26 -3.66
C ARG A 99 20.24 -4.62 -4.41
N ASN A 100 20.10 -4.90 -5.71
CA ASN A 100 19.00 -4.35 -6.50
C ASN A 100 17.64 -4.83 -5.98
N MET A 101 17.50 -6.12 -5.68
CA MET A 101 16.28 -6.66 -5.07
C MET A 101 15.98 -6.03 -3.70
N ALA A 102 16.99 -5.76 -2.89
CA ALA A 102 16.82 -5.09 -1.60
C ALA A 102 16.34 -3.64 -1.76
N ILE A 103 16.83 -2.92 -2.76
CA ILE A 103 16.39 -1.54 -3.07
C ILE A 103 14.94 -1.55 -3.57
N ASP A 104 14.62 -2.43 -4.52
CA ASP A 104 13.27 -2.53 -5.09
C ASP A 104 12.26 -2.92 -4.00
N MET A 105 12.60 -3.92 -3.19
CA MET A 105 11.77 -4.37 -2.06
C MET A 105 11.62 -3.28 -1.00
N GLY A 106 12.69 -2.55 -0.68
CA GLY A 106 12.64 -1.45 0.29
C GLY A 106 11.70 -0.32 -0.18
N SER A 107 11.78 0.04 -1.45
CA SER A 107 10.92 1.07 -2.05
C SER A 107 9.45 0.62 -2.09
N GLU A 108 9.20 -0.64 -2.44
CA GLU A 108 7.85 -1.21 -2.45
C GLU A 108 7.25 -1.31 -1.04
N LEU A 109 8.04 -1.69 -0.03
CA LEU A 109 7.60 -1.68 1.37
C LEU A 109 7.21 -0.28 1.83
N GLU A 110 7.97 0.74 1.47
CA GLU A 110 7.63 2.13 1.81
C GLU A 110 6.32 2.58 1.15
N ASN A 111 6.14 2.27 -0.14
CA ASN A 111 4.89 2.57 -0.86
C ASN A 111 3.69 1.85 -0.23
N GLN A 112 3.83 0.56 0.08
CA GLN A 112 2.78 -0.23 0.73
C GLN A 112 2.47 0.28 2.13
N ASN A 113 3.46 0.70 2.92
CA ASN A 113 3.22 1.30 4.24
C ASN A 113 2.38 2.57 4.15
N ARG A 114 2.68 3.48 3.20
CA ARG A 114 1.86 4.68 2.96
C ARG A 114 0.44 4.33 2.53
N GLN A 115 0.28 3.32 1.67
CA GLN A 115 -1.03 2.81 1.27
C GLN A 115 -1.82 2.25 2.46
N ILE A 116 -1.17 1.49 3.35
CA ILE A 116 -1.79 0.94 4.56
C ILE A 116 -2.27 2.08 5.48
N ASP A 117 -1.47 3.13 5.69
CA ASP A 117 -1.89 4.28 6.49
C ASP A 117 -3.15 4.95 5.92
N ARG A 118 -3.26 5.05 4.59
CA ARG A 118 -4.47 5.56 3.93
C ARG A 118 -5.65 4.61 4.11
N ILE A 119 -5.44 3.30 3.98
CA ILE A 119 -6.48 2.29 4.22
C ILE A 119 -7.00 2.37 5.65
N ASN A 120 -6.12 2.54 6.64
CA ASN A 120 -6.50 2.70 8.05
C ASN A 120 -7.37 3.94 8.25
N ARG A 121 -6.97 5.11 7.73
CA ARG A 121 -7.79 6.33 7.80
C ARG A 121 -9.16 6.16 7.13
N LYS A 122 -9.19 5.53 5.94
CA LYS A 122 -10.45 5.17 5.25
C LYS A 122 -11.30 4.20 6.08
N GLY A 123 -10.65 3.29 6.81
CA GLY A 123 -11.28 2.32 7.72
C GLY A 123 -11.97 3.00 8.89
N ASP A 124 -11.25 3.85 9.62
CA ASP A 124 -11.78 4.60 10.77
C ASP A 124 -12.96 5.51 10.35
N SER A 125 -12.84 6.15 9.19
CA SER A 125 -13.92 6.94 8.61
C SER A 125 -15.14 6.09 8.31
N ASN A 126 -14.97 4.92 7.67
CA ASN A 126 -16.08 4.03 7.34
C ASN A 126 -16.71 3.41 8.59
N GLU A 127 -15.92 3.05 9.60
CA GLU A 127 -16.43 2.53 10.87
C GLU A 127 -17.34 3.56 11.56
N THR A 128 -16.89 4.81 11.64
CA THR A 128 -17.68 5.90 12.23
C THR A 128 -18.98 6.12 11.46
N ARG A 129 -18.93 6.09 10.12
CA ARG A 129 -20.11 6.20 9.26
C ARG A 129 -21.11 5.10 9.48
N ILE A 130 -20.64 3.85 9.52
CA ILE A 130 -21.49 2.68 9.75
C ILE A 130 -22.17 2.78 11.11
N LYS A 131 -21.44 3.17 12.16
CA LYS A 131 -22.01 3.39 13.50
C LYS A 131 -23.15 4.41 13.48
N VAL A 132 -22.95 5.58 12.88
CA VAL A 132 -23.97 6.64 12.76
C VAL A 132 -25.17 6.18 11.94
N ALA A 133 -24.93 5.55 10.79
CA ALA A 133 -25.99 5.04 9.92
C ALA A 133 -26.82 3.95 10.63
N ASN A 134 -26.18 3.05 11.37
CA ASN A 134 -26.86 2.01 12.15
C ASN A 134 -27.70 2.59 13.29
N GLU A 135 -27.20 3.61 14.00
CA GLU A 135 -27.97 4.30 15.04
C GLU A 135 -29.23 4.95 14.47
N ARG A 136 -29.11 5.64 13.33
CA ARG A 136 -30.25 6.24 12.62
C ARG A 136 -31.26 5.20 12.16
N ALA A 137 -30.79 4.10 11.57
CA ALA A 137 -31.66 2.99 11.16
C ALA A 137 -32.44 2.42 12.35
N HIS A 138 -31.77 2.25 13.51
CA HIS A 138 -32.43 1.81 14.74
C HIS A 138 -33.47 2.79 15.27
N GLN A 139 -33.26 4.11 15.11
CA GLN A 139 -34.25 5.13 15.48
C GLN A 139 -35.49 5.09 14.58
N LEU A 140 -35.34 4.74 13.29
CA LEU A 140 -36.45 4.60 12.34
C LEU A 140 -37.28 3.33 12.55
N LEU A 141 -36.69 2.29 13.15
CA LEU A 141 -37.38 1.05 13.49
C LEU A 141 -38.18 1.13 14.81
N LYS A 142 -38.02 2.20 15.58
CA LYS A 142 -38.82 2.48 16.78
C LYS A 142 -40.05 3.31 16.44
#